data_AF-A0AA39WZV4-F1
#
_entry.id   AF-A0AA39WZV4-F1
#
_cell.length_a   1.000
_cell.length_b   1.000
_cell.length_c   1.000
_cell.angle_alpha   90.00
_cell.angle_beta   90.00
_cell.angle_gamma   90.00
#
_symmetry.space_group_name_H-M   'P 1'
#
loop_
_entity.id
_entity.type
_entity.pdbx_description
1 polymer ?
#
loop_
_entity_poly.entity_id
_entity_poly.type
_entity_poly.pdbx_seq_one_letter_code
_entity_poly.pdbx_strand_id
1 'polypeptide(L)' 'LTLVIESGHSEILPELHKDMRWWFQASNHEVKIVILAKFNHQQHHILLKKWEEEISSP' A
#
# COMPACT_ATOMS: atom_id res chain seq x y z
N LEU A 1 9.16 -13.70 2.11
CA LEU A 1 8.85 -12.42 1.45
C LEU A 1 7.36 -12.43 1.16
N THR A 2 6.59 -11.57 1.83
CA THR A 2 5.15 -11.44 1.59
C THR A 2 4.87 -10.09 0.92
N LEU A 3 4.11 -10.14 -0.16
CA LEU A 3 3.68 -8.99 -0.98
C LEU A 3 2.16 -8.86 -0.88
N VAL A 4 1.67 -7.64 -0.65
CA VAL A 4 0.26 -7.30 -0.73
C VAL A 4 0.04 -6.29 -1.85
N ILE A 5 -1.06 -6.45 -2.60
CA ILE A 5 -1.56 -5.46 -3.55
C ILE A 5 -2.90 -4.96 -3.01
N GLU A 6 -2.98 -3.68 -2.69
CA GLU A 6 -4.19 -3.01 -2.22
C GLU A 6 -4.72 -2.10 -3.33
N SER A 7 -6.00 -2.22 -3.67
CA SER A 7 -6.58 -1.49 -4.80
C SER A 7 -7.78 -0.65 -4.39
N GLY A 8 -7.65 0.67 -4.54
CA GLY A 8 -8.73 1.61 -4.23
C GLY A 8 -9.34 2.21 -5.49
N HIS A 9 -10.64 2.01 -5.68
CA HIS A 9 -11.38 2.66 -6.77
C HIS A 9 -11.97 4.00 -6.34
N SER A 10 -12.76 3.99 -5.27
CA SER A 10 -13.44 5.18 -4.72
C SER A 10 -12.70 5.82 -3.56
N GLU A 11 -11.83 5.07 -2.88
CA GLU A 11 -11.03 5.56 -1.75
C GLU A 11 -10.05 6.64 -2.16
N ILE A 12 -9.82 7.59 -1.26
CA ILE A 12 -8.81 8.63 -1.47
C ILE A 12 -7.42 8.11 -1.09
N LEU A 13 -6.39 8.66 -1.74
CA LEU A 13 -5.01 8.22 -1.55
C LEU A 13 -4.52 8.24 -0.08
N PRO A 14 -4.92 9.20 0.79
CA PRO A 14 -4.57 9.16 2.21
C PRO A 14 -5.09 7.93 2.98
N GLU A 15 -6.26 7.40 2.63
CA GLU A 15 -6.81 6.20 3.26
C GLU A 15 -6.02 4.96 2.84
N LEU A 16 -5.71 4.82 1.54
CA LEU A 16 -4.84 3.74 1.05
C LEU A 16 -3.44 3.75 1.71
N HIS A 17 -2.91 4.93 2.06
CA HIS A 17 -1.67 4.99 2.83
C HIS A 17 -1.86 4.48 4.28
N LYS A 18 -3.05 4.62 4.89
CA LYS A 18 -3.34 4.00 6.20
C LYS A 18 -3.41 2.49 6.06
N ASP A 19 -4.04 1.98 5.02
CA ASP A 19 -4.14 0.53 4.76
C ASP A 19 -2.76 -0.09 4.54
N MET A 20 -1.88 0.60 3.80
CA MET A 20 -0.47 0.20 3.68
C MET A 20 0.22 0.05 5.03
N ARG A 21 0.09 1.04 5.94
CA ARG A 21 0.69 0.95 7.28
C ARG A 21 0.06 -0.15 8.11
N TRP A 22 -1.26 -0.32 7.98
CA TRP A 22 -2.00 -1.37 8.66
C TRP A 22 -1.49 -2.75 8.24
N TRP A 23 -1.24 -2.99 6.96
CA TRP A 23 -0.70 -4.26 6.46
C TRP A 23 0.65 -4.62 7.08
N PHE A 24 1.52 -3.64 7.27
CA PHE A 24 2.79 -3.86 7.95
C PHE A 24 2.59 -4.22 9.43
N GLN A 25 1.76 -3.47 10.15
CA GLN A 25 1.52 -3.69 11.59
C GLN A 25 0.74 -4.99 11.87
N ALA A 26 -0.35 -5.22 11.15
CA ALA A 26 -1.24 -6.35 11.37
C ALA A 26 -0.60 -7.70 11.03
N SER A 27 0.37 -7.71 10.11
CA SER A 27 1.17 -8.89 9.78
C SER A 27 2.38 -9.09 10.68
N ASN A 28 2.53 -8.31 11.76
CA ASN A 28 3.75 -8.31 12.58
C ASN A 28 5.02 -8.13 11.71
N HIS A 29 4.94 -7.20 10.75
CA HIS A 29 5.98 -6.87 9.79
C HIS A 29 6.40 -8.04 8.86
N GLU A 30 5.61 -9.11 8.72
CA GLU A 30 5.89 -10.19 7.76
C GLU A 30 5.64 -9.77 6.30
N VAL A 31 4.66 -8.88 6.08
CA VAL A 31 4.52 -8.16 4.81
C VAL A 31 5.73 -7.24 4.65
N LYS A 32 6.43 -7.37 3.53
CA LYS A 32 7.63 -6.57 3.24
C LYS A 32 7.43 -5.56 2.12
N ILE A 33 6.40 -5.78 1.29
CA ILE A 33 6.06 -4.90 0.18
C ILE A 33 4.55 -4.74 0.13
N VAL A 34 4.09 -3.49 0.02
CA VAL A 34 2.70 -3.15 -0.30
C VAL A 34 2.70 -2.35 -1.60
N ILE A 35 1.94 -2.80 -2.59
CA ILE A 35 1.66 -2.04 -3.81
C ILE A 35 0.26 -1.45 -3.69
N LEU A 36 0.16 -0.13 -3.65
CA LEU A 36 -1.11 0.59 -3.76
C LEU A 36 -1.44 0.84 -5.22
N ALA A 37 -2.60 0.39 -5.67
CA ALA A 37 -3.16 0.63 -6.99
C ALA A 37 -4.41 1.51 -6.90
N LYS A 38 -4.25 2.80 -7.19
CA LYS A 38 -5.34 3.79 -7.10
C LYS A 38 -5.80 4.20 -8.49
N PHE A 39 -7.08 4.01 -8.79
CA PHE A 39 -7.68 4.55 -10.02
C PHE A 39 -7.89 6.06 -9.89
N ASN A 40 -7.32 6.84 -10.82
CA ASN A 40 -7.65 8.25 -11.00
C ASN A 40 -8.65 8.38 -12.15
N HIS A 41 -9.91 8.58 -11.78
CA HIS A 41 -11.01 8.75 -12.73
C HIS A 41 -10.87 9.97 -13.65
N GLN A 42 -10.28 11.06 -13.17
CA GLN A 42 -10.15 12.27 -13.98
C GLN A 42 -9.13 12.11 -15.11
N GLN A 43 -8.08 11.34 -14.84
CA GLN A 43 -6.95 11.16 -15.74
C GLN A 43 -6.96 9.80 -16.45
N HIS A 44 -7.95 8.95 -16.15
CA HIS A 44 -8.11 7.60 -16.71
C HIS A 44 -6.84 6.74 -16.55
N HIS A 45 -6.12 6.91 -15.45
CA HIS A 45 -4.90 6.15 -15.17
C HIS A 45 -4.97 5.43 -13.83
N ILE A 46 -4.04 4.50 -13.64
CA ILE A 46 -3.81 3.84 -12.36
C ILE A 46 -2.50 4.39 -11.79
N LEU A 47 -2.57 4.99 -10.61
CA LEU A 47 -1.40 5.33 -9.82
C LEU A 47 -0.95 4.07 -9.08
N LEU A 48 0.26 3.61 -9.40
CA LEU A 48 0.94 2.55 -8.65
C LEU A 48 1.97 3.17 -7.71
N LYS A 49 1.92 2.78 -6.44
CA LYS A 49 2.95 3.12 -5.45
C LYS A 49 3.45 1.86 -4.77
N LYS A 50 4.76 1.63 -4.80
CA LYS A 50 5.42 0.58 -4.02
C LYS A 50 5.89 1.17 -2.70
N TRP A 51 5.56 0.50 -1.62
CA TRP A 51 6.08 0.74 -0.28
C TRP A 51 6.83 -0.49 0.18
N GLU A 52 8.00 -0.28 0.77
CA GLU A 52 8.83 -1.33 1.35
C GLU A 52 8.88 -1.12 2.86
N GLU A 53 8.78 -2.20 3.61
CA GLU A 53 8.85 -2.15 5.06
C GLU A 53 10.27 -1.76 5.50
N GLU A 54 10.40 -0.65 6.21
CA GLU A 54 11.67 -0.25 6.83
C GLU A 54 11.91 -1.13 8.05
N ILE A 55 12.69 -2.20 7.87
CA ILE A 55 13.22 -2.95 9.01
C ILE A 55 14.33 -2.07 9.60
N SER A 56 13.99 -1.28 10.62
CA SER A 56 15.01 -0.65 11.45
C SER A 56 15.82 -1.77 12.12
N SER A 57 17.03 -2.01 11.63
CA SER A 57 18.01 -2.83 12.32
C SER A 57 18.20 -2.25 13.74
N PRO A 58 18.17 -3.07 14.80
CA PRO A 58 18.51 -2.61 16.15
C PRO A 58 19.95 -2.08 16.22
#